data_AF-A0A966SKH7-F1
#
_entry.id   AF-A0A966SKH7-F1
#
_cell.length_a   1.000
_cell.length_b   1.000
_cell.length_c   1.000
_cell.angle_alpha   90.00
_cell.angle_beta   90.00
_cell.angle_gamma   90.00
#
_symmetry.space_group_name_H-M   'P 1'
#
loop_
_entity.id
_entity.type
_entity.pdbx_description
1 polymer ?
#
loop_
_entity_poly.entity_id
_entity_poly.type
_entity_poly.pdbx_seq_one_letter_code
_entity_poly.pdbx_strand_id
1 'polypeptide(L)'
;LEAATKLRVVGRAGVGVDNVDVEAATQRGVVVMNTPAGNTLTTAELSFAMILNLARKVPQAHGSMVAGKWDRKLFMGVELYGKTLGILGAGRIGTEVGKRALAFGMKVLAYDPFLTEARAKAQGFALAADVDAIYQEADFITVHLPVTEQTRGMLNTAAFAKMKPGVRIVNCARGEIIAENDLLAALDSKKIGGAALDVFCVEPLAADHPFRKHPSLILTPHLGASSEEAQEKCGIEVAEVITSYLLTGEVRNAVNLPFLDARTFEQVKPYMALGEALGKLLAQVVPQQVDRMHITYGGKAQELPNTDPITRSVLMGFLARAAVKDLNHINVRGIASTLG
;
A
#
# COMPACT_ATOMS: atom_id res chain seq x y z
N LEU A 1 15.51 -16.38 -7.43
CA LEU A 1 16.61 -15.75 -6.68
C LEU A 1 17.88 -16.61 -6.70
N GLU A 2 17.83 -17.86 -6.25
CA GLU A 2 18.98 -18.78 -6.11
C GLU A 2 19.95 -18.82 -7.31
N ALA A 3 19.44 -18.97 -8.53
CA ALA A 3 20.26 -19.04 -9.75
C ALA A 3 20.99 -17.73 -10.11
N ALA A 4 20.49 -16.58 -9.64
CA ALA A 4 21.03 -15.27 -10.00
C ALA A 4 22.15 -14.86 -9.03
N THR A 5 23.35 -15.41 -9.24
CA THR A 5 24.51 -15.26 -8.33
C THR A 5 25.15 -13.86 -8.31
N LYS A 6 24.85 -13.02 -9.30
CA LYS A 6 25.31 -11.62 -9.37
C LYS A 6 24.19 -10.60 -9.15
N LEU A 7 23.02 -11.04 -8.71
CA LEU A 7 21.86 -10.16 -8.53
C LEU A 7 22.10 -9.19 -7.37
N ARG A 8 21.96 -7.89 -7.62
CA ARG A 8 22.10 -6.83 -6.60
C ARG A 8 20.79 -6.13 -6.27
N VAL A 9 19.90 -6.03 -7.26
CA VAL A 9 18.64 -5.28 -7.17
C VAL A 9 17.54 -6.00 -7.94
N VAL A 10 16.33 -5.97 -7.40
CA VAL A 10 15.07 -6.28 -8.09
C VAL A 10 14.23 -5.01 -8.09
N GLY A 11 13.95 -4.48 -9.28
CA GLY A 11 13.00 -3.38 -9.44
C GLY A 11 11.67 -3.90 -9.96
N ARG A 12 10.59 -3.61 -9.24
CA ARG A 12 9.22 -3.90 -9.68
C ARG A 12 8.62 -2.62 -10.27
N ALA A 13 8.24 -2.66 -11.54
CA ALA A 13 7.45 -1.61 -12.18
C ALA A 13 5.99 -1.70 -11.70
N GLY A 14 5.66 -0.94 -10.66
CA GLY A 14 4.36 -0.79 -10.01
C GLY A 14 4.47 -0.74 -8.48
N VAL A 15 3.34 -0.56 -7.77
CA VAL A 15 3.30 -0.40 -6.29
C VAL A 15 3.47 -1.73 -5.54
N GLY A 16 2.57 -2.70 -5.77
CA GLY A 16 2.58 -4.00 -5.07
C GLY A 16 3.82 -4.82 -5.40
N VAL A 17 4.35 -5.57 -4.45
CA VAL A 17 5.49 -6.47 -4.66
C VAL A 17 5.11 -7.91 -4.35
N ASP A 18 3.82 -8.24 -4.48
CA ASP A 18 3.22 -9.51 -4.07
C ASP A 18 3.79 -10.71 -4.86
N ASN A 19 4.35 -10.45 -6.05
CA ASN A 19 5.04 -11.42 -6.89
C ASN A 19 6.56 -11.50 -6.66
N VAL A 20 7.08 -10.78 -5.66
CA VAL A 20 8.51 -10.79 -5.29
C VAL A 20 8.64 -11.36 -3.89
N ASP A 21 9.45 -12.40 -3.73
CA ASP A 21 9.85 -12.90 -2.42
C ASP A 21 10.84 -11.91 -1.77
N VAL A 22 10.28 -10.92 -1.08
CA VAL A 22 11.04 -9.84 -0.43
C VAL A 22 11.91 -10.38 0.69
N GLU A 23 11.45 -11.41 1.41
CA GLU A 23 12.22 -11.99 2.50
C GLU A 23 13.44 -12.74 1.98
N ALA A 24 13.27 -13.62 0.99
CA ALA A 24 14.40 -14.32 0.38
C ALA A 24 15.37 -13.36 -0.32
N ALA A 25 14.86 -12.29 -0.95
CA ALA A 25 15.71 -11.23 -1.51
C ALA A 25 16.51 -10.54 -0.41
N THR A 26 15.86 -10.22 0.71
CA THR A 26 16.48 -9.62 1.89
C THR A 26 17.57 -10.52 2.45
N GLN A 27 17.33 -11.81 2.67
CA GLN A 27 18.33 -12.74 3.19
C GLN A 27 19.59 -12.80 2.31
N ARG A 28 19.43 -12.71 0.99
CA ARG A 28 20.53 -12.69 0.01
C ARG A 28 21.14 -11.30 -0.22
N GLY A 29 20.73 -10.30 0.56
CA GLY A 29 21.27 -8.96 0.46
C GLY A 29 20.90 -8.24 -0.84
N VAL A 30 19.80 -8.63 -1.49
CA VAL A 30 19.30 -8.03 -2.73
C VAL A 30 18.27 -6.96 -2.37
N VAL A 31 18.47 -5.73 -2.85
CA VAL A 31 17.50 -4.66 -2.61
C VAL A 31 16.27 -4.86 -3.49
N VAL A 32 15.08 -4.73 -2.92
CA VAL A 32 13.82 -4.73 -3.67
C VAL A 32 13.29 -3.31 -3.68
N MET A 33 13.08 -2.75 -4.87
CA MET A 33 12.54 -1.41 -5.06
C MET A 33 11.27 -1.46 -5.91
N ASN A 34 10.35 -0.52 -5.66
CA ASN A 34 9.09 -0.40 -6.39
C ASN A 34 8.89 1.02 -6.95
N THR A 35 7.75 1.27 -7.61
CA THR A 35 7.44 2.57 -8.23
C THR A 35 6.08 3.08 -7.75
N PRO A 36 6.01 3.59 -6.50
CA PRO A 36 4.74 3.88 -5.83
C PRO A 36 4.03 5.11 -6.38
N ALA A 37 4.70 5.95 -7.16
CA ALA A 37 4.11 7.14 -7.77
C ALA A 37 3.44 6.83 -9.11
N GLY A 38 4.04 5.95 -9.92
CA GLY A 38 3.68 5.74 -11.33
C GLY A 38 2.20 5.42 -11.62
N ASN A 39 1.49 4.74 -10.72
CA ASN A 39 0.10 4.34 -10.93
C ASN A 39 -0.95 5.18 -10.18
N THR A 40 -0.53 6.21 -9.42
CA THR A 40 -1.44 6.94 -8.50
C THR A 40 -2.67 7.49 -9.22
N LEU A 41 -2.47 8.16 -10.36
CA LEU A 41 -3.55 8.80 -11.11
C LEU A 41 -4.46 7.77 -11.76
N THR A 42 -3.88 6.75 -12.41
CA THR A 42 -4.62 5.66 -13.07
C THR A 42 -5.50 4.92 -12.08
N THR A 43 -5.00 4.59 -10.87
CA THR A 43 -5.82 3.92 -9.85
C THR A 43 -6.91 4.84 -9.32
N ALA A 44 -6.63 6.14 -9.14
CA ALA A 44 -7.63 7.10 -8.71
C ALA A 44 -8.75 7.28 -9.75
N GLU A 45 -8.41 7.31 -11.03
CA GLU A 45 -9.36 7.37 -12.14
C GLU A 45 -10.22 6.13 -12.23
N LEU A 46 -9.63 4.93 -12.12
CA LEU A 46 -10.40 3.69 -12.08
C LEU A 46 -11.34 3.66 -10.86
N SER A 47 -10.85 4.03 -9.68
CA SER A 47 -11.66 4.09 -8.45
C SER A 47 -12.84 5.04 -8.61
N PHE A 48 -12.64 6.19 -9.25
CA PHE A 48 -13.70 7.14 -9.50
C PHE A 48 -14.68 6.66 -10.60
N ALA A 49 -14.18 5.97 -11.62
CA ALA A 49 -15.01 5.28 -12.60
C ALA A 49 -15.89 4.21 -11.94
N MET A 50 -15.38 3.48 -10.95
CA MET A 50 -16.15 2.52 -10.15
C MET A 50 -17.26 3.20 -9.34
N ILE A 51 -16.99 4.37 -8.75
CA ILE A 51 -18.02 5.18 -8.07
C ILE A 51 -19.15 5.53 -9.05
N LEU A 52 -18.81 6.02 -10.24
CA LEU A 52 -19.79 6.38 -11.28
C LEU A 52 -20.57 5.16 -11.77
N ASN A 53 -19.88 4.03 -11.98
CA ASN A 53 -20.48 2.78 -12.41
C ASN A 53 -21.48 2.24 -11.37
N LEU A 54 -21.18 2.35 -10.06
CA LEU A 54 -22.14 2.01 -9.01
C LEU A 54 -23.31 2.98 -8.92
N ALA A 55 -23.06 4.28 -9.13
CA ALA A 55 -24.11 5.29 -9.12
C ALA A 55 -25.12 5.06 -10.24
N ARG A 56 -24.64 4.64 -11.43
CA ARG A 56 -25.44 4.60 -12.66
C ARG A 56 -25.70 3.20 -13.25
N LYS A 57 -25.12 2.16 -12.65
CA LYS A 57 -25.22 0.75 -13.10
C LYS A 57 -24.83 0.55 -14.56
N VAL A 58 -23.82 1.29 -15.03
CA VAL A 58 -23.43 1.33 -16.44
C VAL A 58 -23.06 -0.05 -16.99
N PRO A 59 -22.24 -0.88 -16.31
CA PRO A 59 -21.86 -2.19 -16.85
C PRO A 59 -23.06 -3.12 -17.03
N GLN A 60 -23.97 -3.15 -16.05
CA GLN A 60 -25.20 -3.96 -16.11
C GLN A 60 -26.15 -3.47 -17.21
N ALA A 61 -26.31 -2.15 -17.34
CA ALA A 61 -27.14 -1.55 -18.38
C ALA A 61 -26.59 -1.83 -19.78
N HIS A 62 -25.28 -1.70 -19.98
CA HIS A 62 -24.61 -2.07 -21.22
C HIS A 62 -24.83 -3.55 -21.55
N GLY A 63 -24.63 -4.45 -20.58
CA GLY A 63 -24.86 -5.89 -20.77
C GLY A 63 -26.30 -6.22 -21.19
N SER A 64 -27.30 -5.53 -20.63
CA SER A 64 -28.71 -5.67 -21.06
C SER A 64 -28.92 -5.24 -22.52
N MET A 65 -28.34 -4.11 -22.93
CA MET A 65 -28.42 -3.63 -24.31
C MET A 65 -27.74 -4.58 -25.30
N VAL A 66 -26.56 -5.10 -24.96
CA VAL A 66 -25.84 -6.11 -25.77
C VAL A 66 -26.67 -7.38 -25.94
N ALA A 67 -27.44 -7.76 -24.91
CA ALA A 67 -28.37 -8.87 -24.96
C ALA A 67 -29.68 -8.57 -25.72
N GLY A 68 -29.80 -7.41 -26.39
CA GLY A 68 -30.96 -7.01 -27.20
C GLY A 68 -32.17 -6.54 -26.39
N LYS A 69 -32.01 -6.21 -25.10
CA LYS A 69 -33.09 -5.76 -24.21
C LYS A 69 -33.16 -4.24 -24.12
N TRP A 70 -34.30 -3.72 -23.62
CA TRP A 70 -34.52 -2.27 -23.39
C TRP A 70 -35.08 -2.00 -21.98
N ASP A 71 -34.25 -2.23 -20.97
CA ASP A 71 -34.65 -2.33 -19.57
C ASP A 71 -34.52 -1.00 -18.77
N ARG A 72 -34.94 0.13 -19.34
CA ARG A 72 -34.71 1.48 -18.77
C ARG A 72 -35.12 1.61 -17.28
N LYS A 73 -36.21 0.97 -16.85
CA LYS A 73 -36.73 1.07 -15.48
C LYS A 73 -35.87 0.32 -14.46
N LEU A 74 -35.16 -0.74 -14.86
CA LEU A 74 -34.34 -1.58 -13.97
C LEU A 74 -33.07 -0.84 -13.50
N PHE A 75 -32.56 0.09 -14.30
CA PHE A 75 -31.29 0.78 -14.07
C PHE A 75 -31.45 2.16 -13.43
N MET A 76 -32.47 2.36 -12.59
CA MET A 76 -32.58 3.57 -11.78
C MET A 76 -31.31 3.73 -10.91
N GLY A 77 -30.60 4.83 -11.11
CA GLY A 77 -29.36 5.17 -10.45
C GLY A 77 -29.53 6.23 -9.36
N VAL A 78 -28.41 6.78 -8.91
CA VAL A 78 -28.34 7.92 -8.00
C VAL A 78 -27.40 8.99 -8.53
N GLU A 79 -27.61 10.23 -8.12
CA GLU A 79 -26.69 11.33 -8.35
C GLU A 79 -25.54 11.30 -7.33
N LEU A 80 -24.38 11.85 -7.68
CA LEU A 80 -23.26 12.04 -6.74
C LEU A 80 -23.35 13.38 -6.01
N TYR A 81 -23.88 14.41 -6.66
CA TYR A 81 -23.94 15.77 -6.12
C TYR A 81 -24.59 15.82 -4.73
N GLY A 82 -23.94 16.50 -3.80
CA GLY A 82 -24.39 16.66 -2.41
C GLY A 82 -24.24 15.42 -1.52
N LYS A 83 -23.87 14.25 -2.07
CA LYS A 83 -23.62 13.03 -1.29
C LYS A 83 -22.26 13.04 -0.62
N THR A 84 -22.11 12.24 0.42
CA THR A 84 -20.85 12.08 1.14
C THR A 84 -20.06 10.88 0.60
N LEU A 85 -18.84 11.12 0.14
CA LEU A 85 -17.82 10.10 -0.09
C LEU A 85 -16.95 9.95 1.17
N GLY A 86 -17.01 8.78 1.78
CA GLY A 86 -16.09 8.32 2.80
C GLY A 86 -14.83 7.73 2.19
N ILE A 87 -13.67 8.25 2.56
CA ILE A 87 -12.36 7.75 2.10
C ILE A 87 -11.64 7.12 3.28
N LEU A 88 -11.42 5.81 3.21
CA LEU A 88 -10.59 5.08 4.16
C LEU A 88 -9.18 4.96 3.57
N GLY A 89 -8.22 5.72 4.11
CA GLY A 89 -6.86 5.86 3.58
C GLY A 89 -6.73 7.10 2.69
N ALA A 90 -6.10 8.14 3.23
CA ALA A 90 -5.89 9.43 2.57
C ALA A 90 -4.44 9.61 2.09
N GLY A 91 -3.86 8.51 1.60
CA GLY A 91 -2.58 8.49 0.90
C GLY A 91 -2.68 9.13 -0.49
N ARG A 92 -1.68 8.85 -1.34
CA ARG A 92 -1.60 9.42 -2.70
C ARG A 92 -2.88 9.22 -3.51
N ILE A 93 -3.37 7.98 -3.58
CA ILE A 93 -4.56 7.62 -4.37
C ILE A 93 -5.83 8.19 -3.75
N GLY A 94 -6.04 7.99 -2.44
CA GLY A 94 -7.23 8.49 -1.75
C GLY A 94 -7.40 10.01 -1.86
N THR A 95 -6.30 10.77 -1.75
CA THR A 95 -6.32 12.23 -2.01
C THR A 95 -6.77 12.54 -3.44
N GLU A 96 -6.25 11.84 -4.44
CA GLU A 96 -6.62 12.08 -5.86
C GLU A 96 -8.08 11.72 -6.16
N VAL A 97 -8.61 10.67 -5.52
CA VAL A 97 -10.04 10.31 -5.60
C VAL A 97 -10.90 11.39 -4.94
N GLY A 98 -10.49 11.89 -3.77
CA GLY A 98 -11.20 12.96 -3.07
C GLY A 98 -11.28 14.26 -3.88
N LYS A 99 -10.20 14.66 -4.56
CA LYS A 99 -10.22 15.83 -5.48
C LYS A 99 -11.27 15.70 -6.57
N ARG A 100 -11.40 14.51 -7.18
CA ARG A 100 -12.40 14.21 -8.20
C ARG A 100 -13.81 14.23 -7.61
N ALA A 101 -14.00 13.70 -6.40
CA ALA A 101 -15.29 13.77 -5.69
C ALA A 101 -15.74 15.22 -5.42
N LEU A 102 -14.84 16.09 -4.98
CA LEU A 102 -15.13 17.52 -4.79
C LEU A 102 -15.57 18.18 -6.10
N ALA A 103 -14.93 17.86 -7.23
CA ALA A 103 -15.30 18.39 -8.54
C ALA A 103 -16.71 17.96 -8.99
N PHE A 104 -17.20 16.81 -8.50
CA PHE A 104 -18.58 16.34 -8.71
C PHE A 104 -19.58 16.90 -7.68
N GLY A 105 -19.13 17.82 -6.81
CA GLY A 105 -19.96 18.43 -5.77
C GLY A 105 -20.32 17.48 -4.63
N MET A 106 -19.53 16.42 -4.42
CA MET A 106 -19.65 15.56 -3.25
C MET A 106 -19.01 16.24 -2.03
N LYS A 107 -19.46 15.83 -0.84
CA LYS A 107 -18.73 16.08 0.41
C LYS A 107 -17.71 14.97 0.60
N VAL A 108 -16.48 15.30 0.98
CA VAL A 108 -15.44 14.30 1.24
C VAL A 108 -15.16 14.24 2.74
N LEU A 109 -15.35 13.07 3.32
CA LEU A 109 -14.98 12.74 4.70
C LEU A 109 -13.88 11.68 4.62
N ALA A 110 -12.71 11.96 5.19
CA ALA A 110 -11.54 11.09 5.05
C ALA A 110 -11.02 10.66 6.42
N TYR A 111 -10.64 9.38 6.54
CA TYR A 111 -9.94 8.83 7.69
C TYR A 111 -8.59 8.26 7.25
N ASP A 112 -7.54 8.63 7.98
CA ASP A 112 -6.21 8.03 7.89
C ASP A 112 -5.47 8.31 9.22
N PRO A 113 -4.83 7.31 9.86
CA PRO A 113 -4.14 7.51 11.14
C PRO A 113 -3.06 8.61 11.11
N PHE A 114 -2.53 8.94 9.93
CA PHE A 114 -1.46 9.92 9.74
C PHE A 114 -1.95 11.22 9.09
N LEU A 115 -3.25 11.36 8.82
CA LEU A 115 -3.83 12.59 8.27
C LEU A 115 -4.12 13.59 9.37
N THR A 116 -3.50 14.75 9.29
CA THR A 116 -3.78 15.88 10.19
C THR A 116 -4.97 16.70 9.69
N GLU A 117 -5.68 17.35 10.62
CA GLU A 117 -6.82 18.21 10.28
C GLU A 117 -6.42 19.33 9.32
N ALA A 118 -5.28 19.96 9.55
CA ALA A 118 -4.74 21.01 8.68
C ALA A 118 -4.53 20.51 7.24
N ARG A 119 -4.02 19.28 7.07
CA ARG A 119 -3.81 18.66 5.75
C ARG A 119 -5.13 18.28 5.09
N ALA A 120 -6.09 17.73 5.84
CA ALA A 120 -7.43 17.43 5.33
C ALA A 120 -8.11 18.71 4.82
N LYS A 121 -8.10 19.77 5.62
CA LYS A 121 -8.68 21.07 5.28
C LYS A 121 -8.01 21.69 4.05
N ALA A 122 -6.68 21.61 3.94
CA ALA A 122 -5.96 22.10 2.76
C ALA A 122 -6.34 21.36 1.47
N GLN A 123 -6.82 20.12 1.57
CA GLN A 123 -7.33 19.33 0.45
C GLN A 123 -8.84 19.51 0.21
N GLY A 124 -9.54 20.30 1.05
CA GLY A 124 -10.98 20.48 1.00
C GLY A 124 -11.78 19.32 1.60
N PHE A 125 -11.15 18.48 2.41
CA PHE A 125 -11.78 17.32 3.06
C PHE A 125 -12.13 17.62 4.52
N ALA A 126 -13.17 16.96 5.02
CA ALA A 126 -13.37 16.81 6.45
C ALA A 126 -12.55 15.63 6.97
N LEU A 127 -11.90 15.80 8.13
CA LEU A 127 -11.22 14.70 8.83
C LEU A 127 -12.24 13.96 9.70
N ALA A 128 -12.39 12.66 9.48
CA ALA A 128 -13.14 11.80 10.38
C ALA A 128 -12.32 11.47 11.65
N ALA A 129 -12.97 11.46 12.80
CA ALA A 129 -12.34 11.11 14.07
C ALA A 129 -11.86 9.66 14.09
N ASP A 130 -12.66 8.77 13.51
CA ASP A 130 -12.37 7.35 13.39
C ASP A 130 -13.05 6.75 12.15
N VAL A 131 -12.89 5.44 11.97
CA VAL A 131 -13.50 4.68 10.88
C VAL A 131 -15.02 4.60 11.04
N ASP A 132 -15.54 4.58 12.27
CA ASP A 132 -16.98 4.47 12.52
C ASP A 132 -17.74 5.74 12.08
N ALA A 133 -17.13 6.92 12.24
CA ALA A 133 -17.67 8.18 11.73
C ALA A 133 -17.85 8.12 10.20
N ILE A 134 -16.90 7.51 9.47
CA ILE A 134 -17.04 7.28 8.03
C ILE A 134 -18.25 6.39 7.74
N TYR A 135 -18.39 5.27 8.45
CA TYR A 135 -19.50 4.33 8.24
C TYR A 135 -20.86 5.00 8.43
N GLN A 136 -21.01 5.82 9.47
CA GLN A 136 -22.27 6.46 9.82
C GLN A 136 -22.68 7.56 8.83
N GLU A 137 -21.72 8.26 8.22
CA GLU A 137 -21.98 9.45 7.41
C GLU A 137 -21.89 9.24 5.89
N ALA A 138 -21.18 8.21 5.42
CA ALA A 138 -20.88 8.05 4.00
C ALA A 138 -22.04 7.42 3.21
N ASP A 139 -22.34 7.97 2.03
CA ASP A 139 -23.25 7.36 1.05
C ASP A 139 -22.49 6.46 0.05
N PHE A 140 -21.20 6.77 -0.15
CA PHE A 140 -20.22 5.97 -0.87
C PHE A 140 -18.98 5.82 -0.01
N ILE A 141 -18.37 4.64 0.04
CA ILE A 141 -17.12 4.39 0.74
C ILE A 141 -16.10 3.85 -0.25
N THR A 142 -14.90 4.42 -0.28
CA THR A 142 -13.76 3.91 -1.04
C THR A 142 -12.59 3.62 -0.11
N VAL A 143 -11.92 2.49 -0.33
CA VAL A 143 -10.76 2.06 0.45
C VAL A 143 -9.47 2.22 -0.35
N HIS A 144 -8.45 2.81 0.27
CA HIS A 144 -7.10 3.04 -0.25
C HIS A 144 -6.03 2.78 0.82
N LEU A 145 -6.24 1.73 1.61
CA LEU A 145 -5.35 1.29 2.67
C LEU A 145 -4.47 0.13 2.20
N PRO A 146 -3.25 -0.03 2.77
CA PRO A 146 -2.52 -1.29 2.66
C PRO A 146 -3.21 -2.38 3.49
N VAL A 147 -2.88 -3.65 3.22
CA VAL A 147 -3.27 -4.76 4.11
C VAL A 147 -2.29 -4.82 5.29
N THR A 148 -2.84 -4.72 6.49
CA THR A 148 -2.16 -4.94 7.77
C THR A 148 -3.05 -5.85 8.63
N GLU A 149 -2.58 -6.25 9.80
CA GLU A 149 -3.42 -6.98 10.76
C GLU A 149 -4.69 -6.20 11.14
N GLN A 150 -4.62 -4.86 11.17
CA GLN A 150 -5.74 -3.99 11.52
C GLN A 150 -6.72 -3.74 10.36
N THR A 151 -6.25 -3.78 9.11
CA THR A 151 -7.09 -3.47 7.94
C THR A 151 -7.62 -4.73 7.24
N ARG A 152 -7.02 -5.90 7.47
CA ARG A 152 -7.50 -7.18 6.94
C ARG A 152 -8.90 -7.48 7.49
N GLY A 153 -9.87 -7.64 6.59
CA GLY A 153 -11.26 -7.91 6.93
C GLY A 153 -11.93 -6.79 7.72
N MET A 154 -11.41 -5.56 7.67
CA MET A 154 -12.01 -4.44 8.40
C MET A 154 -13.42 -4.09 7.93
N LEU A 155 -13.71 -4.34 6.65
CA LEU A 155 -15.07 -4.27 6.10
C LEU A 155 -15.72 -5.65 6.21
N ASN A 156 -16.34 -5.88 7.38
CA ASN A 156 -17.02 -7.11 7.77
C ASN A 156 -18.45 -6.83 8.24
N THR A 157 -19.16 -7.86 8.70
CA THR A 157 -20.55 -7.80 9.18
C THR A 157 -20.78 -6.68 10.20
N ALA A 158 -19.86 -6.52 11.17
CA ALA A 158 -19.98 -5.48 12.19
C ALA A 158 -19.79 -4.07 11.61
N ALA A 159 -18.85 -3.90 10.68
CA ALA A 159 -18.68 -2.64 9.97
C ALA A 159 -19.90 -2.32 9.10
N PHE A 160 -20.37 -3.28 8.30
CA PHE A 160 -21.53 -3.10 7.44
C PHE A 160 -22.78 -2.73 8.24
N ALA A 161 -22.99 -3.30 9.43
CA ALA A 161 -24.12 -2.97 10.29
C ALA A 161 -24.17 -1.48 10.67
N LYS A 162 -23.01 -0.86 10.92
CA LYS A 162 -22.88 0.56 11.29
C LYS A 162 -23.12 1.52 10.12
N MET A 163 -23.05 1.03 8.87
CA MET A 163 -23.17 1.89 7.70
C MET A 163 -24.61 2.34 7.42
N LYS A 164 -24.76 3.42 6.65
CA LYS A 164 -26.07 3.81 6.11
C LYS A 164 -26.69 2.68 5.26
N PRO A 165 -28.01 2.45 5.36
CA PRO A 165 -28.70 1.54 4.43
C PRO A 165 -28.51 1.97 2.98
N GLY A 166 -28.09 1.05 2.11
CA GLY A 166 -27.90 1.31 0.68
C GLY A 166 -26.60 2.05 0.33
N VAL A 167 -25.65 2.13 1.27
CA VAL A 167 -24.27 2.61 1.00
C VAL A 167 -23.63 1.80 -0.14
N ARG A 168 -22.75 2.42 -0.91
CA ARG A 168 -22.02 1.79 -2.02
C ARG A 168 -20.53 1.70 -1.71
N ILE A 169 -19.91 0.56 -1.95
CA ILE A 169 -18.51 0.30 -1.58
C ILE A 169 -17.64 0.16 -2.82
N VAL A 170 -16.47 0.80 -2.83
CA VAL A 170 -15.46 0.68 -3.89
C VAL A 170 -14.15 0.19 -3.28
N ASN A 171 -13.56 -0.84 -3.88
CA ASN A 171 -12.24 -1.32 -3.51
C ASN A 171 -11.38 -1.56 -4.76
N CYS A 172 -10.43 -0.65 -4.98
CA CYS A 172 -9.37 -0.80 -5.97
C CYS A 172 -7.98 -0.79 -5.28
N ALA A 173 -7.94 -1.19 -4.01
CA ALA A 173 -6.73 -1.15 -3.18
C ALA A 173 -6.17 -2.56 -2.97
N ARG A 174 -6.77 -3.33 -2.04
CA ARG A 174 -6.38 -4.71 -1.74
C ARG A 174 -7.60 -5.55 -1.40
N GLY A 175 -7.68 -6.77 -1.91
CA GLY A 175 -8.86 -7.62 -1.78
C GLY A 175 -9.19 -7.96 -0.33
N GLU A 176 -8.17 -8.23 0.47
CA GLU A 176 -8.31 -8.74 1.83
C GLU A 176 -8.79 -7.70 2.84
N ILE A 177 -8.99 -6.45 2.42
CA ILE A 177 -9.62 -5.41 3.25
C ILE A 177 -11.10 -5.73 3.51
N ILE A 178 -11.75 -6.40 2.54
CA ILE A 178 -13.16 -6.78 2.64
C ILE A 178 -13.27 -8.26 2.98
N ALA A 179 -14.09 -8.58 3.99
CA ALA A 179 -14.53 -9.95 4.23
C ALA A 179 -15.57 -10.34 3.16
N GLU A 180 -15.16 -11.14 2.17
CA GLU A 180 -15.95 -11.41 0.96
C GLU A 180 -17.32 -12.07 1.25
N ASN A 181 -17.37 -13.02 2.19
CA ASN A 181 -18.62 -13.68 2.60
C ASN A 181 -19.59 -12.71 3.28
N ASP A 182 -19.06 -11.83 4.13
CA ASP A 182 -19.85 -10.82 4.81
C ASP A 182 -20.40 -9.79 3.82
N LEU A 183 -19.62 -9.45 2.79
CA LEU A 183 -20.06 -8.57 1.71
C LEU A 183 -21.24 -9.20 0.95
N LEU A 184 -21.19 -10.48 0.61
CA LEU A 184 -22.31 -11.19 -0.03
C LEU A 184 -23.57 -11.11 0.81
N ALA A 185 -23.48 -11.46 2.10
CA ALA A 185 -24.62 -11.39 3.01
C ALA A 185 -25.19 -9.96 3.14
N ALA A 186 -24.32 -8.95 3.16
CA ALA A 186 -24.73 -7.56 3.24
C ALA A 186 -25.36 -7.03 1.94
N LEU A 187 -24.97 -7.56 0.78
CA LEU A 187 -25.59 -7.27 -0.51
C LEU A 187 -26.95 -7.98 -0.66
N ASP A 188 -27.05 -9.25 -0.27
CA ASP A 188 -28.29 -10.03 -0.32
C ASP A 188 -29.37 -9.42 0.58
N SER A 189 -28.98 -8.98 1.78
CA SER A 189 -29.87 -8.24 2.70
C SER A 189 -30.16 -6.80 2.28
N LYS A 190 -29.52 -6.31 1.20
CA LYS A 190 -29.59 -4.92 0.72
C LYS A 190 -29.11 -3.87 1.72
N LYS A 191 -28.38 -4.27 2.76
CA LYS A 191 -27.69 -3.33 3.66
C LYS A 191 -26.69 -2.50 2.87
N ILE A 192 -25.95 -3.15 1.96
CA ILE A 192 -25.10 -2.52 0.96
C ILE A 192 -25.84 -2.45 -0.37
N GLY A 193 -25.91 -1.27 -0.97
CA GLY A 193 -26.64 -1.03 -2.22
C GLY A 193 -25.91 -1.54 -3.47
N GLY A 194 -24.62 -1.84 -3.35
CA GLY A 194 -23.77 -2.41 -4.37
C GLY A 194 -22.29 -2.22 -4.04
N ALA A 195 -21.42 -3.03 -4.66
CA ALA A 195 -19.98 -2.86 -4.52
C ALA A 195 -19.24 -3.03 -5.85
N ALA A 196 -18.15 -2.30 -6.02
CA ALA A 196 -17.28 -2.38 -7.19
C ALA A 196 -15.86 -2.73 -6.75
N LEU A 197 -15.35 -3.83 -7.27
CA LEU A 197 -14.12 -4.47 -6.83
C LEU A 197 -13.19 -4.65 -8.03
N ASP A 198 -11.98 -4.11 -7.90
CA ASP A 198 -10.90 -4.36 -8.86
C ASP A 198 -9.91 -5.41 -8.35
N VAL A 199 -9.96 -5.74 -7.06
CA VAL A 199 -9.02 -6.62 -6.35
C VAL A 199 -9.77 -7.65 -5.53
N PHE A 200 -9.16 -8.83 -5.34
CA PHE A 200 -9.79 -9.99 -4.70
C PHE A 200 -8.85 -10.65 -3.68
N CYS A 201 -9.40 -11.40 -2.72
CA CYS A 201 -8.56 -12.10 -1.73
C CYS A 201 -7.62 -13.12 -2.38
N VAL A 202 -8.09 -13.77 -3.44
CA VAL A 202 -7.31 -14.70 -4.25
C VAL A 202 -7.42 -14.30 -5.71
N GLU A 203 -6.28 -14.09 -6.34
CA GLU A 203 -6.18 -13.72 -7.75
C GLU A 203 -5.34 -14.76 -8.51
N PRO A 204 -5.79 -15.24 -9.68
CA PRO A 204 -7.02 -14.87 -10.40
C PRO A 204 -8.31 -15.31 -9.71
N LEU A 205 -9.37 -14.50 -9.85
CA LEU A 205 -10.69 -14.84 -9.28
C LEU A 205 -11.23 -16.13 -9.91
N ALA A 206 -11.55 -17.13 -9.08
CA ALA A 206 -12.06 -18.42 -9.54
C ALA A 206 -13.32 -18.29 -10.41
N ALA A 207 -13.48 -19.18 -11.41
CA ALA A 207 -14.55 -19.09 -12.40
C ALA A 207 -15.96 -19.29 -11.80
N ASP A 208 -16.05 -20.06 -10.73
CA ASP A 208 -17.26 -20.38 -9.98
C ASP A 208 -17.49 -19.45 -8.78
N HIS A 209 -16.61 -18.48 -8.54
CA HIS A 209 -16.70 -17.57 -7.41
C HIS A 209 -18.06 -16.84 -7.35
N PRO A 210 -18.77 -16.81 -6.20
CA PRO A 210 -20.11 -16.24 -6.10
C PRO A 210 -20.23 -14.79 -6.58
N PHE A 211 -19.17 -13.99 -6.40
CA PHE A 211 -19.12 -12.60 -6.87
C PHE A 211 -19.46 -12.46 -8.35
N ARG A 212 -19.03 -13.40 -9.19
CA ARG A 212 -19.23 -13.34 -10.66
C ARG A 212 -20.70 -13.37 -11.07
N LYS A 213 -21.58 -13.85 -10.19
CA LYS A 213 -23.02 -14.01 -10.47
C LYS A 213 -23.88 -12.97 -9.75
N HIS A 214 -23.32 -12.18 -8.84
CA HIS A 214 -24.10 -11.27 -8.01
C HIS A 214 -24.42 -9.96 -8.78
N PRO A 215 -25.71 -9.58 -8.95
CA PRO A 215 -26.11 -8.49 -9.84
C PRO A 215 -25.69 -7.09 -9.35
N SER A 216 -25.49 -6.93 -8.05
CA SER A 216 -25.06 -5.66 -7.44
C SER A 216 -23.54 -5.54 -7.31
N LEU A 217 -22.77 -6.45 -7.92
CA LEU A 217 -21.32 -6.37 -8.01
C LEU A 217 -20.86 -5.90 -9.38
N ILE A 218 -19.80 -5.10 -9.38
CA ILE A 218 -19.05 -4.70 -10.57
C ILE A 218 -17.61 -5.16 -10.34
N LEU A 219 -17.09 -5.97 -11.27
CA LEU A 219 -15.80 -6.63 -11.12
C LEU A 219 -14.88 -6.22 -12.26
N THR A 220 -13.64 -5.88 -11.96
CA THR A 220 -12.56 -5.76 -12.95
C THR A 220 -11.35 -6.58 -12.53
N PRO A 221 -10.55 -7.08 -13.49
CA PRO A 221 -9.44 -7.99 -13.20
C PRO A 221 -8.16 -7.21 -12.87
N HIS A 222 -8.14 -6.49 -11.74
CA HIS A 222 -6.96 -5.78 -11.22
C HIS A 222 -6.35 -4.80 -12.24
N LEU A 223 -7.18 -3.87 -12.71
CA LEU A 223 -6.86 -2.85 -13.69
C LEU A 223 -6.29 -1.55 -13.10
N GLY A 224 -6.16 -1.42 -11.78
CA GLY A 224 -5.76 -0.18 -11.12
C GLY A 224 -4.46 0.45 -11.62
N ALA A 225 -3.56 -0.33 -12.22
CA ALA A 225 -2.32 0.15 -12.85
C ALA A 225 -2.26 -0.08 -14.37
N SER A 226 -3.36 -0.50 -14.98
CA SER A 226 -3.43 -0.95 -16.37
C SER A 226 -3.80 0.19 -17.30
N SER A 227 -2.88 1.15 -17.47
CA SER A 227 -2.91 2.17 -18.53
C SER A 227 -1.54 2.35 -19.15
N GLU A 228 -1.49 2.85 -20.39
CA GLU A 228 -0.23 3.11 -21.10
C GLU A 228 0.66 4.07 -20.29
N GLU A 229 0.09 5.15 -19.76
CA GLU A 229 0.81 6.15 -18.98
C GLU A 229 1.34 5.61 -17.66
N ALA A 230 0.60 4.72 -16.99
CA ALA A 230 1.08 4.08 -15.77
C ALA A 230 2.25 3.15 -16.06
N GLN A 231 2.16 2.34 -17.12
CA GLN A 231 3.23 1.43 -17.51
C GLN A 231 4.49 2.20 -17.91
N GLU A 232 4.36 3.28 -18.67
CA GLU A 232 5.47 4.16 -19.03
C GLU A 232 6.12 4.79 -17.79
N LYS A 233 5.32 5.43 -16.92
CA LYS A 233 5.84 6.06 -15.69
C LYS A 233 6.52 5.07 -14.76
N CYS A 234 5.93 3.88 -14.56
CA CYS A 234 6.55 2.83 -13.76
C CYS A 234 7.84 2.31 -14.41
N GLY A 235 7.88 2.19 -15.75
CA GLY A 235 9.07 1.79 -16.49
C GLY A 235 10.21 2.80 -16.35
N ILE A 236 9.93 4.09 -16.45
CA ILE A 236 10.92 5.16 -16.25
C ILE A 236 11.38 5.18 -14.79
N GLU A 237 10.44 5.21 -13.83
CA GLU A 237 10.77 5.27 -12.40
C GLU A 237 11.61 4.06 -11.96
N VAL A 238 11.30 2.84 -12.44
CA VAL A 238 12.07 1.65 -12.07
C VAL A 238 13.49 1.68 -12.65
N ALA A 239 13.64 2.18 -13.88
CA ALA A 239 14.95 2.33 -14.51
C ALA A 239 15.82 3.36 -13.78
N GLU A 240 15.22 4.49 -13.37
CA GLU A 240 15.90 5.52 -12.59
C GLU A 240 16.36 5.02 -11.22
N VAL A 241 15.50 4.35 -10.46
CA VAL A 241 15.88 3.86 -9.11
C VAL A 241 16.95 2.76 -9.19
N ILE A 242 16.87 1.86 -10.18
CA ILE A 242 17.92 0.85 -10.42
C ILE A 242 19.24 1.53 -10.79
N THR A 243 19.20 2.51 -11.69
CA THR A 243 20.40 3.24 -12.16
C THR A 243 21.07 4.00 -11.03
N SER A 244 20.29 4.75 -10.24
CA SER A 244 20.74 5.40 -9.00
C SER A 244 21.45 4.40 -8.08
N TYR A 245 20.81 3.27 -7.76
CA TYR A 245 21.38 2.29 -6.86
C TYR A 245 22.69 1.68 -7.39
N LEU A 246 22.75 1.32 -8.67
CA LEU A 246 23.91 0.64 -9.23
C LEU A 246 25.11 1.57 -9.46
N LEU A 247 24.87 2.84 -9.80
CA LEU A 247 25.92 3.81 -10.12
C LEU A 247 26.38 4.62 -8.91
N THR A 248 25.44 5.07 -8.05
CA THR A 248 25.74 5.98 -6.94
C THR A 248 25.50 5.35 -5.56
N GLY A 249 24.81 4.21 -5.50
CA GLY A 249 24.40 3.59 -4.25
C GLY A 249 23.17 4.25 -3.60
N GLU A 250 22.56 5.24 -4.25
CA GLU A 250 21.35 5.89 -3.77
C GLU A 250 20.18 4.89 -3.78
N VAL A 251 19.50 4.75 -2.64
CA VAL A 251 18.36 3.86 -2.48
C VAL A 251 17.08 4.69 -2.40
N ARG A 252 16.18 4.51 -3.37
CA ARG A 252 14.85 5.12 -3.41
C ARG A 252 13.78 4.03 -3.47
N ASN A 253 12.63 4.25 -2.86
CA ASN A 253 11.49 3.33 -2.93
C ASN A 253 11.82 1.88 -2.56
N ALA A 254 12.79 1.65 -1.67
CA ALA A 254 13.11 0.31 -1.23
C ALA A 254 12.02 -0.23 -0.30
N VAL A 255 11.66 -1.48 -0.52
CA VAL A 255 10.63 -2.19 0.25
C VAL A 255 11.25 -2.95 1.43
N ASN A 256 12.51 -3.36 1.29
CA ASN A 256 13.27 -4.09 2.32
C ASN A 256 14.42 -3.29 2.94
N LEU A 257 14.48 -1.98 2.69
CA LEU A 257 15.36 -1.06 3.40
C LEU A 257 14.54 0.12 3.93
N PRO A 258 14.84 0.62 5.13
CA PRO A 258 14.25 1.86 5.61
C PRO A 258 14.64 3.01 4.68
N PHE A 259 13.66 3.80 4.26
CA PHE A 259 13.90 5.02 3.52
C PHE A 259 14.64 6.04 4.40
N LEU A 260 15.66 6.69 3.83
CA LEU A 260 16.35 7.83 4.42
C LEU A 260 16.31 8.97 3.40
N ASP A 261 15.67 10.08 3.75
CA ASP A 261 15.79 11.28 2.92
C ASP A 261 17.22 11.85 3.00
N ALA A 262 17.61 12.65 2.01
CA ALA A 262 18.98 13.16 1.89
C ALA A 262 19.42 13.99 3.12
N ARG A 263 18.50 14.75 3.74
CA ARG A 263 18.81 15.55 4.93
C ARG A 263 19.06 14.66 6.13
N THR A 264 18.21 13.66 6.35
CA THR A 264 18.41 12.65 7.38
C THR A 264 19.70 11.88 7.14
N PHE A 265 19.98 11.45 5.89
CA PHE A 265 21.17 10.70 5.54
C PHE A 265 22.45 11.46 5.91
N GLU A 266 22.56 12.75 5.55
CA GLU A 266 23.72 13.56 5.90
C GLU A 266 23.89 13.74 7.43
N GLN A 267 22.79 13.74 8.20
CA GLN A 267 22.86 13.77 9.67
C GLN A 267 23.35 12.43 10.24
N VAL A 268 22.94 11.29 9.70
CA VAL A 268 23.30 9.96 10.23
C VAL A 268 24.65 9.45 9.71
N LYS A 269 25.08 9.88 8.52
CA LYS A 269 26.29 9.39 7.83
C LYS A 269 27.57 9.42 8.69
N PRO A 270 27.87 10.48 9.47
CA PRO A 270 29.04 10.47 10.36
C PRO A 270 28.94 9.39 11.46
N TYR A 271 27.74 9.16 11.98
CA TYR A 271 27.49 8.13 13.00
C TYR A 271 27.56 6.72 12.42
N MET A 272 27.18 6.52 11.15
CA MET A 272 27.33 5.24 10.47
C MET A 272 28.81 4.84 10.36
N ALA A 273 29.69 5.78 9.99
CA ALA A 273 31.13 5.54 9.94
C ALA A 273 31.71 5.18 11.33
N LEU A 274 31.30 5.92 12.37
CA LEU A 274 31.68 5.61 13.75
C LEU A 274 31.15 4.23 14.19
N GLY A 275 29.89 3.94 13.90
CA GLY A 275 29.25 2.68 14.26
C GLY A 275 29.99 1.47 13.66
N GLU A 276 30.35 1.55 12.38
CA GLU A 276 31.15 0.50 11.74
C GLU A 276 32.52 0.30 12.40
N ALA A 277 33.21 1.40 12.73
CA ALA A 277 34.50 1.34 13.43
C ALA A 277 34.36 0.70 14.83
N LEU A 278 33.32 1.08 15.58
CA LEU A 278 33.02 0.50 16.89
C LEU A 278 32.68 -0.98 16.80
N GLY A 279 31.89 -1.39 15.80
CA GLY A 279 31.58 -2.80 15.55
C GLY A 279 32.84 -3.62 15.28
N LYS A 280 33.73 -3.13 14.41
CA LYS A 280 35.02 -3.77 14.11
C LYS A 280 35.92 -3.87 15.33
N LEU A 281 35.95 -2.84 16.18
CA LEU A 281 36.69 -2.86 17.43
C LEU A 281 36.10 -3.91 18.39
N LEU A 282 34.78 -3.91 18.56
CA LEU A 282 34.08 -4.82 19.44
C LEU A 282 34.37 -6.28 19.07
N ALA A 283 34.31 -6.63 17.77
CA ALA A 283 34.61 -7.97 17.27
C ALA A 283 36.06 -8.44 17.50
N GLN A 284 36.96 -7.57 17.96
CA GLN A 284 38.34 -7.92 18.31
C GLN A 284 38.55 -8.13 19.80
N VAL A 285 37.72 -7.52 20.64
CA VAL A 285 37.91 -7.48 22.11
C VAL A 285 36.95 -8.40 22.87
N VAL A 286 35.85 -8.81 22.24
CA VAL A 286 34.88 -9.72 22.85
C VAL A 286 35.27 -11.19 22.63
N PRO A 287 34.73 -12.12 23.45
CA PRO A 287 34.87 -13.56 23.22
C PRO A 287 34.34 -14.00 21.85
N GLN A 288 34.75 -15.20 21.39
CA GLN A 288 34.32 -15.73 20.09
C GLN A 288 32.80 -15.95 19.97
N GLN A 289 32.11 -16.19 21.08
CA GLN A 289 30.65 -16.31 21.14
C GLN A 289 30.07 -15.15 21.93
N VAL A 290 29.07 -14.48 21.35
CA VAL A 290 28.38 -13.34 21.94
C VAL A 290 26.89 -13.52 21.71
N ASP A 291 26.14 -13.70 22.80
CA ASP A 291 24.70 -13.99 22.77
C ASP A 291 23.83 -12.72 22.74
N ARG A 292 24.43 -11.54 22.98
CA ARG A 292 23.71 -10.28 23.00
C ARG A 292 24.62 -9.08 22.75
N MET A 293 24.16 -8.18 21.90
CA MET A 293 24.75 -6.85 21.70
C MET A 293 23.76 -5.76 22.14
N HIS A 294 24.22 -4.86 22.99
CA HIS A 294 23.47 -3.66 23.37
C HIS A 294 24.06 -2.43 22.66
N ILE A 295 23.22 -1.75 21.88
CA ILE A 295 23.58 -0.50 21.20
C ILE A 295 22.77 0.63 21.83
N THR A 296 23.46 1.52 22.53
CA THR A 296 22.83 2.64 23.24
C THR A 296 23.13 3.95 22.51
N TYR A 297 22.09 4.73 22.25
CA TYR A 297 22.18 6.04 21.62
C TYR A 297 22.13 7.14 22.69
N GLY A 298 23.17 7.96 22.77
CA GLY A 298 23.31 9.02 23.77
C GLY A 298 23.57 10.40 23.17
N GLY A 299 23.25 11.45 23.92
CA GLY A 299 23.44 12.84 23.51
C GLY A 299 22.66 13.19 22.24
N LYS A 300 23.29 13.96 21.34
CA LYS A 300 22.67 14.41 20.07
C LYS A 300 22.20 13.28 19.16
N ALA A 301 22.72 12.05 19.33
CA ALA A 301 22.25 10.90 18.56
C ALA A 301 20.80 10.52 18.89
N GLN A 302 20.26 10.93 20.04
CA GLN A 302 18.86 10.72 20.42
C GLN A 302 17.89 11.64 19.66
N GLU A 303 18.39 12.76 19.14
CA GLU A 303 17.61 13.72 18.36
C GLU A 303 17.52 13.32 16.88
N LEU A 304 18.23 12.26 16.47
CA LEU A 304 18.21 11.78 15.10
C LEU A 304 16.83 11.16 14.78
N PRO A 305 16.24 11.51 13.62
CA PRO A 305 14.92 11.01 13.25
C PRO A 305 14.89 9.51 12.97
N ASN A 306 16.05 8.89 12.67
CA ASN A 306 16.18 7.46 12.47
C ASN A 306 17.60 6.97 12.83
N THR A 307 17.70 6.01 13.77
CA THR A 307 18.97 5.43 14.21
C THR A 307 19.26 4.05 13.61
N ASP A 308 18.31 3.46 12.87
CA ASP A 308 18.48 2.13 12.26
C ASP A 308 19.72 2.01 11.35
N PRO A 309 20.09 3.01 10.52
CA PRO A 309 21.29 2.94 9.68
C PRO A 309 22.55 2.78 10.52
N ILE A 310 22.61 3.42 11.69
CA ILE A 310 23.73 3.33 12.62
C ILE A 310 23.80 1.93 13.23
N THR A 311 22.67 1.38 13.67
CA THR A 311 22.60 -0.01 14.17
C THR A 311 23.12 -0.99 13.13
N ARG A 312 22.68 -0.86 11.87
CA ARG A 312 23.14 -1.72 10.77
C ARG A 312 24.65 -1.58 10.54
N SER A 313 25.20 -0.36 10.59
CA SER A 313 26.65 -0.15 10.48
C SER A 313 27.44 -0.81 11.62
N VAL A 314 26.96 -0.74 12.86
CA VAL A 314 27.59 -1.42 14.01
C VAL A 314 27.63 -2.94 13.78
N LEU A 315 26.48 -3.52 13.43
CA LEU A 315 26.40 -4.96 13.16
C LEU A 315 27.27 -5.38 11.96
N MET A 316 27.32 -4.56 10.91
CA MET A 316 28.19 -4.78 9.74
C MET A 316 29.65 -4.84 10.16
N GLY A 317 30.10 -3.86 10.95
CA GLY A 317 31.46 -3.83 11.46
C GLY A 317 31.78 -5.04 12.34
N PHE A 318 30.83 -5.46 13.18
CA PHE A 318 30.98 -6.59 14.07
C PHE A 318 31.09 -7.93 13.34
N LEU A 319 30.17 -8.18 12.39
CA LEU A 319 30.08 -9.45 11.66
C LEU A 319 31.09 -9.56 10.51
N ALA A 320 31.79 -8.47 10.16
CA ALA A 320 32.79 -8.47 9.08
C ALA A 320 33.90 -9.53 9.27
N ARG A 321 34.23 -9.89 10.51
CA ARG A 321 35.23 -10.93 10.83
C ARG A 321 34.72 -12.36 10.71
N ALA A 322 33.41 -12.57 10.84
CA ALA A 322 32.80 -13.90 10.82
C ALA A 322 32.71 -14.50 9.40
N ALA A 323 33.23 -13.80 8.38
CA ALA A 323 33.22 -14.21 6.97
C ALA A 323 31.83 -14.65 6.48
N VAL A 324 30.78 -13.99 6.99
CA VAL A 324 29.41 -14.29 6.59
C VAL A 324 29.23 -13.92 5.12
N LYS A 325 28.84 -14.92 4.34
CA LYS A 325 28.65 -14.78 2.89
C LYS A 325 27.56 -13.74 2.59
N ASP A 326 27.82 -12.88 1.62
CA ASP A 326 26.86 -11.88 1.09
C ASP A 326 26.32 -10.88 2.14
N LEU A 327 27.05 -10.65 3.24
CA LEU A 327 26.68 -9.70 4.30
C LEU A 327 26.67 -8.24 3.80
N ASN A 328 25.56 -7.53 4.01
CA ASN A 328 25.41 -6.11 3.71
C ASN A 328 24.33 -5.44 4.56
N HIS A 329 24.15 -4.12 4.40
CA HIS A 329 23.19 -3.35 5.18
C HIS A 329 21.73 -3.81 5.07
N ILE A 330 21.36 -4.60 4.05
CA ILE A 330 20.00 -5.12 3.87
C ILE A 330 19.79 -6.32 4.81
N ASN A 331 20.70 -7.29 4.77
CA ASN A 331 20.54 -8.59 5.44
C ASN A 331 21.19 -8.68 6.83
N VAL A 332 22.02 -7.70 7.22
CA VAL A 332 22.82 -7.75 8.46
C VAL A 332 21.99 -8.02 9.72
N ARG A 333 20.78 -7.45 9.86
CA ARG A 333 19.93 -7.70 11.04
C ARG A 333 19.38 -9.12 11.07
N GLY A 334 18.94 -9.66 9.92
CA GLY A 334 18.42 -11.02 9.83
C GLY A 334 19.53 -12.07 10.01
N ILE A 335 20.72 -11.78 9.50
CA ILE A 335 21.91 -12.60 9.75
C ILE A 335 22.26 -12.57 11.25
N ALA A 336 22.29 -11.38 11.87
CA ALA A 336 22.59 -11.28 13.29
C ALA A 336 21.62 -12.12 14.14
N SER A 337 20.31 -12.04 13.88
CA SER A 337 19.31 -12.82 14.63
C SER A 337 19.33 -14.33 14.40
N THR A 338 19.92 -14.79 13.28
CA THR A 338 20.02 -16.24 12.99
C THR A 338 21.27 -16.87 13.57
N LEU A 339 22.28 -16.06 13.91
CA LEU A 339 23.53 -16.53 14.51
C LEU A 339 23.47 -16.66 16.04
N GLY A 340 22.40 -16.17 16.68
CA GLY A 340 22.21 -16.14 18.13
C GLY A 340 21.98 -14.72 18.62
#